data_AF-A0A0C2SDD4-F1
#
_entry.id   AF-A0A0C2SDD4-F1
#
_cell.length_a   1.000
_cell.length_b   1.000
_cell.length_c   1.000
_cell.angle_alpha   90.00
_cell.angle_beta   90.00
_cell.angle_gamma   90.00
#
_symmetry.space_group_name_H-M   'P 1'
#
loop_
_entity.id
_entity.type
_entity.pdbx_description
1 polymer ?
#
loop_
_entity_poly.entity_id
_entity_poly.type
_entity_poly.pdbx_seq_one_letter_code
_entity_poly.pdbx_strand_id
1 'polypeptide(L)'
;MDTRIALIGIMVQDTTATEKVNTILHDYNKYIIGRMGLPYKEKNLAIISIVVDASNDVISSLSGKLGMLKGINVKTMYSKTN
;
A
#
# COMPACT_ATOMS: atom_id res chain seq x y z
N MET A 1 -2.24 22.62 2.47
CA MET A 1 -2.81 21.26 2.43
C MET A 1 -2.02 20.46 3.43
N ASP A 2 -2.65 20.06 4.52
CA ASP A 2 -1.97 19.28 5.54
C ASP A 2 -1.74 17.86 5.03
N THR A 3 -0.49 17.41 5.08
CA THR A 3 -0.13 16.03 4.81
C THR A 3 -0.11 15.25 6.12
N ARG A 4 -0.26 13.93 6.04
CA ARG A 4 -0.18 13.05 7.19
C ARG A 4 0.57 11.79 6.82
N ILE A 5 1.26 11.23 7.81
CA ILE A 5 1.95 9.96 7.66
C ILE A 5 0.94 8.81 7.81
N ALA A 6 0.98 7.84 6.90
CA ALA A 6 0.22 6.61 7.00
C ALA A 6 1.05 5.38 6.62
N LEU A 7 0.74 4.25 7.26
CA LEU A 7 1.19 2.92 6.88
C LEU A 7 0.07 2.20 6.13
N ILE A 8 0.33 1.79 4.90
CA ILE A 8 -0.55 0.94 4.10
C ILE A 8 0.03 -0.47 4.09
N GLY A 9 -0.67 -1.41 4.73
CA GLY A 9 -0.39 -2.84 4.67
C GLY A 9 -1.19 -3.50 3.56
N ILE A 10 -0.52 -4.27 2.72
CA ILE A 10 -1.06 -4.94 1.53
C ILE A 10 -0.71 -6.42 1.64
N MET A 11 -1.71 -7.30 1.71
CA MET A 11 -1.55 -8.74 1.64
C MET A 11 -1.96 -9.22 0.25
N VAL A 12 -1.04 -9.88 -0.45
CA VAL A 12 -1.20 -10.37 -1.82
C VAL A 12 -1.30 -11.89 -1.78
N GLN A 13 -2.47 -12.43 -2.14
CA GLN A 13 -2.73 -13.87 -2.20
C GLN A 13 -2.46 -14.48 -3.57
N ASP A 14 -2.38 -13.64 -4.60
CA ASP A 14 -2.12 -14.01 -5.98
C ASP A 14 -0.92 -13.23 -6.49
N THR A 15 0.18 -13.93 -6.77
CA THR A 15 1.44 -13.30 -7.22
C THR A 15 1.32 -12.66 -8.60
N THR A 16 0.30 -12.99 -9.40
CA THR A 16 0.01 -12.28 -10.65
C THR A 16 -0.51 -10.86 -10.41
N ALA A 17 -1.07 -10.58 -9.23
CA ALA A 17 -1.55 -9.25 -8.86
C ALA A 17 -0.39 -8.29 -8.49
N THR A 18 0.81 -8.82 -8.22
CA THR A 18 1.98 -8.03 -7.78
C THR A 18 2.40 -6.96 -8.80
N GLU A 19 2.29 -7.25 -10.10
CA GLU A 19 2.62 -6.29 -11.16
C GLU A 19 1.66 -5.09 -11.16
N LYS A 20 0.36 -5.35 -11.01
CA LYS A 20 -0.67 -4.31 -10.91
C LYS A 20 -0.50 -3.46 -9.66
N VAL A 21 -0.16 -4.10 -8.52
CA VAL A 21 0.20 -3.38 -7.30
C VAL A 21 1.38 -2.46 -7.58
N ASN A 22 2.48 -2.99 -8.11
CA ASN A 22 3.69 -2.21 -8.37
C ASN A 22 3.43 -1.02 -9.30
N THR A 23 2.58 -1.20 -10.31
CA THR A 23 2.16 -0.11 -11.21
C THR A 23 1.46 1.01 -10.45
N ILE A 24 0.44 0.66 -9.64
CA ILE A 24 -0.26 1.65 -8.80
C ILE A 24 0.70 2.32 -7.82
N LEU A 25 1.62 1.58 -7.20
CA LEU A 25 2.60 2.18 -6.29
C LEU A 25 3.57 3.13 -6.99
N HIS A 26 3.94 2.82 -8.23
CA HIS A 26 4.80 3.66 -9.05
C HIS A 26 4.14 5.02 -9.35
N ASP A 27 2.85 5.04 -9.66
CA ASP A 27 2.08 6.27 -9.90
C ASP A 27 2.05 7.22 -8.68
N TYR A 28 2.25 6.68 -7.48
CA TYR A 28 2.23 7.41 -6.21
C TYR A 28 3.63 7.56 -5.59
N ASN A 29 4.71 7.27 -6.33
CA ASN A 29 6.08 7.19 -5.82
C ASN A 29 6.53 8.43 -5.01
N LYS A 30 6.10 9.63 -5.43
CA LYS A 30 6.48 10.91 -4.84
C LYS A 30 5.97 11.10 -3.41
N TYR A 31 5.00 10.29 -3.00
CA TYR A 31 4.42 10.29 -1.66
C TYR A 31 4.96 9.17 -0.77
N ILE A 32 5.72 8.22 -1.33
CA ILE A 32 6.21 7.04 -0.60
C ILE A 32 7.53 7.40 0.10
N ILE A 33 7.51 7.37 1.43
CA ILE A 33 8.71 7.54 2.26
C ILE A 33 9.56 6.25 2.23
N GLY A 34 8.89 5.09 2.26
CA GLY A 34 9.56 3.81 2.26
C GLY A 34 8.60 2.65 2.03
N ARG A 35 9.15 1.51 1.63
CA ARG A 35 8.38 0.27 1.47
C ARG A 35 9.20 -0.94 1.88
N MET A 36 8.50 -1.94 2.42
CA MET A 36 9.05 -3.25 2.76
C MET A 36 8.22 -4.32 2.06
N GLY A 37 8.89 -5.27 1.39
CA GLY A 37 8.28 -6.45 0.82
C GLY A 37 8.74 -7.69 1.58
N LEU A 38 7.79 -8.53 1.99
CA LEU A 38 8.04 -9.77 2.72
C LEU A 38 7.33 -10.92 1.99
N PRO A 39 8.04 -11.71 1.17
CA PRO A 39 7.48 -12.91 0.56
C PRO A 39 7.29 -13.99 1.63
N TYR A 40 6.05 -14.44 1.83
CA TYR A 40 5.71 -15.49 2.79
C TYR A 40 5.26 -16.75 2.05
N LYS A 41 6.24 -17.41 1.43
CA LYS A 41 6.05 -18.57 0.53
C LYS A 41 5.28 -19.72 1.19
N GLU A 42 5.54 -20.00 2.46
CA GLU A 42 4.88 -21.07 3.23
C GLU A 42 3.36 -20.91 3.34
N LYS A 43 2.86 -19.69 3.19
CA LYS A 43 1.42 -19.37 3.19
C LYS A 43 0.89 -19.01 1.81
N ASN A 44 1.72 -19.10 0.77
CA ASN A 44 1.44 -18.58 -0.57
C ASN A 44 0.96 -17.11 -0.54
N LEU A 45 1.65 -16.28 0.26
CA LEU A 45 1.35 -14.87 0.44
C LEU A 45 2.57 -14.01 0.13
N ALA A 46 2.34 -12.77 -0.27
CA ALA A 46 3.33 -11.70 -0.17
C ALA A 46 2.74 -10.53 0.62
N ILE A 47 3.53 -9.96 1.51
CA ILE A 47 3.13 -8.80 2.31
C ILE A 47 3.93 -7.61 1.80
N ILE A 48 3.26 -6.50 1.54
CA ILE A 48 3.89 -5.24 1.17
C ILE A 48 3.42 -4.20 2.18
N SER A 49 4.37 -3.52 2.81
CA SER A 49 4.12 -2.42 3.75
C SER A 49 4.67 -1.14 3.14
N ILE A 50 3.87 -0.07 3.13
CA ILE A 50 4.23 1.19 2.50
C ILE A 50 3.98 2.32 3.48
N VAL A 51 5.00 3.13 3.72
CA VAL A 51 4.87 4.37 4.49
C VAL A 51 4.73 5.51 3.51
N VAL A 52 3.68 6.32 3.66
CA VAL A 52 3.38 7.46 2.81
C VAL A 52 3.25 8.74 3.63
N ASP A 53 3.63 9.87 3.03
CA ASP A 53 3.35 11.23 3.50
C ASP A 53 2.61 11.98 2.39
N ALA A 54 1.31 12.18 2.58
CA ALA A 54 0.45 12.82 1.59
C ALA A 54 -0.83 13.37 2.21
N SER A 55 -1.63 14.08 1.41
CA SER A 55 -2.98 14.48 1.81
C SER A 55 -3.89 13.27 2.00
N ASN A 56 -4.93 13.44 2.81
CA ASN A 56 -5.88 12.36 3.09
C ASN A 56 -6.57 11.81 1.82
N ASP A 57 -6.81 12.67 0.82
CA ASP A 57 -7.38 12.28 -0.47
C ASP A 57 -6.45 11.36 -1.26
N VAL A 58 -5.15 11.67 -1.28
CA VAL A 58 -4.14 10.85 -1.96
C VAL A 58 -4.04 9.48 -1.28
N ILE A 59 -3.98 9.45 0.05
CA ILE A 59 -3.90 8.19 0.82
C ILE A 59 -5.15 7.33 0.58
N SER A 60 -6.33 7.95 0.63
CA SER A 60 -7.61 7.27 0.41
C SER A 60 -7.73 6.74 -1.02
N SER A 61 -7.31 7.52 -2.01
CA SER A 61 -7.30 7.11 -3.43
C SER A 61 -6.36 5.94 -3.67
N LEU A 62 -5.14 5.99 -3.12
CA LEU A 62 -4.17 4.90 -3.21
C LEU A 62 -4.69 3.61 -2.57
N SER A 63 -5.17 3.70 -1.32
CA SER A 63 -5.72 2.56 -0.60
C SER A 63 -6.93 1.95 -1.32
N GLY A 64 -7.83 2.79 -1.85
CA GLY A 64 -9.00 2.36 -2.62
C GLY A 64 -8.61 1.62 -3.90
N LYS A 65 -7.70 2.19 -4.72
CA LYS A 65 -7.20 1.54 -5.95
C LYS A 65 -6.59 0.18 -5.68
N LEU A 66 -5.77 0.07 -4.63
CA LEU A 66 -5.15 -1.21 -4.24
C LEU A 66 -6.20 -2.21 -3.74
N GLY A 67 -7.19 -1.76 -2.97
CA GLY A 67 -8.25 -2.62 -2.43
C GLY A 67 -9.24 -3.14 -3.48
N MET A 68 -9.29 -2.54 -4.67
CA MET A 68 -10.11 -3.02 -5.80
C MET A 68 -9.45 -4.17 -6.57
N LEU A 69 -8.16 -4.44 -6.34
CA LEU A 69 -7.47 -5.54 -7.00
C LEU A 69 -7.91 -6.88 -6.39
N LYS A 70 -8.33 -7.81 -7.26
CA LYS A 70 -8.70 -9.18 -6.87
C LYS A 70 -7.50 -9.87 -6.21
N GLY A 71 -7.76 -10.58 -5.10
CA GLY A 71 -6.72 -11.32 -4.37
C GLY A 71 -5.83 -10.46 -3.49
N ILE A 72 -6.23 -9.21 -3.21
CA ILE A 72 -5.50 -8.29 -2.35
C ILE A 72 -6.36 -7.85 -1.17
N ASN A 73 -5.75 -7.80 0.02
CA ASN A 73 -6.34 -7.18 1.19
C ASN A 73 -5.49 -5.98 1.62
N VAL A 74 -6.14 -4.83 1.83
CA VAL A 74 -5.45 -3.59 2.17
C VAL A 74 -5.97 -3.06 3.50
N LYS A 75 -5.06 -2.63 4.37
CA LYS A 75 -5.35 -1.91 5.60
C LYS A 75 -4.47 -0.68 5.70
N THR A 76 -5.09 0.46 6.01
CA THR A 76 -4.39 1.73 6.19
C THR A 76 -4.45 2.10 7.66
N MET A 77 -3.29 2.36 8.25
CA MET A 77 -3.13 2.86 9.60
C MET A 77 -2.52 4.25 9.51
N TYR A 78 -3.18 5.22 10.10
CA TYR A 78 -2.67 6.59 10.11
C TYR A 78 -1.82 6.83 11.36
N SER A 79 -0.76 7.62 11.21
CA SER A 79 -0.01 8.11 12.34
C SER A 79 -0.90 8.99 13.23
N LYS A 80 -0.73 8.86 14.54
CA LYS A 80 -1.39 9.71 15.55
C LYS A 80 -0.55 10.93 15.93
N THR A 81 0.64 11.08 15.34
CA THR A 81 1.49 12.22 15.62
C THR A 81 0.85 13.48 15.03
N ASN A 82 0.51 14.42 15.91
CA ASN A 82 0.17 15.80 15.55
C ASN A 82 1.40 16.54 15.03
#